data_AF-A0A2U3I2X5-F1
#
_entry.id   AF-A0A2U3I2X5-F1
#
_cell.length_a   1.000
_cell.length_b   1.000
_cell.length_c   1.000
_cell.angle_alpha   90.00
_cell.angle_beta   90.00
_cell.angle_gamma   90.00
#
_symmetry.space_group_name_H-M   'P 1'
#
loop_
_entity.id
_entity.type
_entity.pdbx_description
1 polymer ?
#
loop_
_entity_poly.entity_id
_entity_poly.type
_entity_poly.pdbx_seq_one_letter_code
_entity_poly.pdbx_strand_id
1 'polypeptide(L)'
;MLSVQYDRVLYLLDDTLENRRLSDRYVDVREYPDGRTEIRANGRLIVSRAYDRLAAVDQGAIIEHKRLAHALEISQALQPQRDNRRIGVRRSGRKLVCLARRSSAKSRRRMLSK
;
A
#
# COMPACT_ATOMS: atom_id res chain seq x y z
N MET A 1 0.92 -2.22 -31.43
CA MET A 1 2.06 -2.57 -30.54
C MET A 1 2.32 -4.06 -30.61
N LEU A 2 3.53 -4.47 -31.01
CA LEU A 2 3.96 -5.87 -31.13
C LEU A 2 4.95 -6.18 -29.99
N SER A 3 4.85 -7.38 -29.41
CA SER A 3 5.74 -7.81 -28.33
C SER A 3 6.29 -9.21 -28.60
N VAL A 4 7.57 -9.41 -28.32
CA VAL A 4 8.26 -10.69 -28.44
C VAL A 4 8.65 -11.14 -27.04
N GLN A 5 8.23 -12.34 -26.64
CA GLN A 5 8.67 -12.95 -25.39
C GLN A 5 9.87 -13.85 -25.67
N TYR A 6 10.99 -13.60 -24.99
CA TYR A 6 12.18 -14.43 -25.06
C TYR A 6 12.74 -14.65 -23.66
N ASP A 7 12.87 -15.93 -23.29
CA ASP A 7 13.16 -16.37 -21.92
C ASP A 7 12.18 -15.74 -20.90
N ARG A 8 12.67 -14.85 -20.02
CA ARG A 8 11.87 -14.15 -19.00
C ARG A 8 11.61 -12.68 -19.31
N VAL A 9 12.15 -12.19 -20.42
CA VAL A 9 12.08 -10.77 -20.80
C VAL A 9 11.05 -10.60 -21.90
N LEU A 10 10.18 -9.61 -21.75
CA LEU A 10 9.28 -9.19 -22.81
C LEU A 10 9.93 -8.05 -23.58
N TYR A 11 10.20 -8.24 -24.86
CA TYR A 11 10.70 -7.17 -25.71
C TYR A 11 9.53 -6.46 -26.40
N LEU A 12 9.42 -5.16 -26.15
CA LEU A 12 8.44 -4.27 -26.76
C LEU A 12 9.06 -3.67 -28.03
N LEU A 13 8.42 -3.89 -29.17
CA LEU A 13 8.84 -3.29 -30.44
C LEU A 13 8.10 -1.96 -30.61
N ASP A 14 8.80 -0.93 -31.11
CA ASP A 14 8.17 0.35 -31.42
C ASP A 14 7.03 0.16 -32.44
N ASP A 15 5.95 0.93 -32.27
CA ASP A 15 4.76 0.83 -33.14
C ASP A 15 4.99 1.56 -34.47
N THR A 16 5.87 0.99 -35.30
CA THR A 16 6.11 1.43 -36.67
C THR A 16 5.29 0.62 -37.66
N LEU A 17 5.00 1.21 -38.83
CA LEU A 17 4.20 0.58 -39.88
C LEU A 17 4.85 -0.72 -40.39
N GLU A 18 6.18 -0.77 -40.41
CA GLU A 18 6.97 -1.97 -40.72
C GLU A 18 6.81 -3.03 -39.61
N ASN A 19 6.90 -2.64 -38.33
CA ASN A 19 6.75 -3.58 -37.23
C ASN A 19 5.34 -4.17 -37.14
N ARG A 20 4.30 -3.43 -37.54
CA ARG A 20 2.92 -3.96 -37.62
C ARG A 20 2.78 -5.09 -38.63
N ARG A 21 3.55 -5.04 -39.73
CA ARG A 21 3.59 -6.09 -40.76
C ARG A 21 4.38 -7.32 -40.32
N LEU A 22 5.11 -7.25 -39.20
CA LEU A 22 5.85 -8.38 -38.64
C LEU A 22 4.99 -9.30 -37.77
N SER A 23 3.71 -8.97 -37.55
CA SER A 23 2.81 -9.75 -36.70
C SER A 23 2.67 -11.23 -37.12
N ASP A 24 2.85 -11.53 -38.41
CA ASP A 24 2.80 -12.89 -38.98
C ASP A 24 4.15 -13.35 -39.56
N ARG A 25 5.25 -12.72 -39.14
CA ARG A 25 6.60 -13.04 -39.65
C ARG A 25 7.48 -13.59 -38.54
N TYR A 26 8.43 -14.43 -38.94
CA TYR A 26 9.48 -14.91 -38.04
C TYR A 26 10.46 -13.78 -37.71
N VAL A 27 10.80 -13.71 -36.43
CA VAL A 27 11.74 -12.75 -35.87
C VAL A 27 12.88 -13.55 -35.24
N ASP A 28 14.12 -13.21 -35.59
CA ASP A 28 15.31 -13.84 -35.05
C ASP A 28 15.78 -13.09 -33.82
N VAL A 29 16.07 -13.83 -32.75
CA VAL A 29 16.68 -13.31 -31.53
C VAL A 29 18.11 -13.81 -31.46
N ARG A 30 19.08 -12.89 -31.40
CA ARG A 30 20.49 -13.22 -31.21
C ARG A 30 20.94 -12.80 -29.84
N GLU A 31 21.42 -13.77 -29.07
CA GLU A 31 22.06 -13.54 -27.79
C GLU A 31 23.57 -13.62 -27.98
N TYR A 32 24.25 -12.56 -27.59
CA TYR A 32 25.70 -12.47 -27.61
C TYR A 32 26.26 -12.86 -26.23
N PRO A 33 27.51 -13.37 -26.16
CA PRO A 33 28.12 -13.76 -24.89
C PRO A 33 28.39 -12.60 -23.93
N ASP A 34 28.27 -11.35 -24.39
CA ASP A 34 28.29 -10.14 -23.54
C ASP A 34 26.94 -9.86 -22.85
N GLY A 35 25.94 -10.72 -23.07
CA GLY A 35 24.59 -10.59 -22.52
C GLY A 35 23.70 -9.62 -23.29
N ARG A 36 24.15 -9.11 -24.46
CA ARG A 36 23.29 -8.29 -25.31
C ARG A 36 22.36 -9.16 -26.12
N THR A 37 21.10 -8.78 -26.16
CA THR A 37 20.09 -9.41 -27.00
C THR A 37 19.69 -8.48 -28.12
N GLU A 38 19.83 -8.95 -29.36
CA GLU A 38 19.40 -8.24 -30.55
C GLU A 38 18.19 -8.92 -31.19
N ILE A 39 17.21 -8.11 -31.59
CA ILE A 39 16.01 -8.58 -32.30
C ILE A 39 16.10 -8.16 -33.75
N ARG A 40 15.97 -9.12 -34.67
CA ARG A 40 16.03 -8.87 -36.12
C ARG A 40 14.82 -9.47 -36.82
N ALA A 41 14.29 -8.77 -37.80
CA ALA A 41 13.35 -9.35 -38.76
C ALA A 41 13.81 -9.07 -40.18
N ASN A 42 13.71 -10.08 -41.05
CA ASN A 42 14.14 -9.98 -42.45
C ASN A 42 15.58 -9.44 -42.60
N GLY A 43 16.49 -9.81 -41.68
CA GLY A 43 17.88 -9.35 -41.66
C GLY A 43 18.12 -7.94 -41.08
N ARG A 44 17.07 -7.15 -40.83
CA ARG A 44 17.14 -5.79 -40.26
C ARG A 44 17.03 -5.81 -38.74
N LEU A 45 17.85 -5.01 -38.07
CA LEU A 45 17.77 -4.78 -36.62
C LEU A 45 16.52 -3.96 -36.29
N ILE A 46 15.75 -4.45 -35.32
CA ILE A 46 14.57 -3.76 -34.79
C ILE A 46 14.94 -3.12 -33.47
N VAL A 47 14.67 -1.82 -33.36
CA VAL A 47 14.76 -1.12 -32.08
C VAL A 47 13.67 -1.68 -31.17
N SER A 48 14.10 -2.30 -30.07
CA SER A 48 13.22 -2.90 -29.08
C SER A 48 13.63 -2.46 -27.69
N ARG A 49 12.64 -2.36 -26.81
CA ARG A 49 12.85 -2.07 -25.40
C ARG A 49 12.60 -3.34 -24.60
N ALA A 50 13.62 -3.78 -23.86
CA ALA A 50 13.47 -4.85 -22.89
C ALA A 50 12.54 -4.37 -21.77
N TYR A 51 11.45 -5.09 -21.59
CA TYR A 51 10.52 -4.93 -20.49
C TYR A 51 10.58 -6.18 -19.63
N ASP A 52 11.24 -6.03 -18.50
CA ASP A 52 11.28 -7.08 -17.49
C ASP A 52 9.96 -7.04 -16.71
N ARG A 53 9.05 -8.00 -16.98
CA ARG A 53 7.81 -8.14 -16.20
C ARG A 53 8.08 -8.58 -14.76
N LEU A 54 9.25 -9.14 -14.49
CA LEU A 54 9.69 -9.59 -13.16
C LEU A 54 10.49 -8.52 -12.43
N ALA A 55 10.79 -7.39 -13.05
CA ALA A 55 11.41 -6.25 -12.37
C ALA A 55 10.46 -5.76 -11.28
N ALA A 56 10.78 -6.15 -10.05
CA ALA A 56 10.29 -5.64 -8.79
C ALA A 56 8.84 -5.98 -8.41
N VAL A 57 8.39 -7.22 -8.64
CA VAL A 57 7.28 -7.74 -7.83
C VAL A 57 7.89 -8.41 -6.58
N ASP A 58 7.96 -7.66 -5.48
CA ASP A 58 8.34 -8.22 -4.19
C ASP A 58 7.23 -9.15 -3.69
N GLN A 59 7.41 -10.44 -3.95
CA GLN A 59 6.48 -11.47 -3.52
C GLN A 59 6.34 -11.52 -2.00
N GLY A 60 7.37 -11.10 -1.25
CA GLY A 60 7.33 -10.91 0.20
C GLY A 60 6.31 -9.83 0.59
N ALA A 61 6.41 -8.63 0.01
CA ALA A 61 5.44 -7.56 0.22
C ALA A 61 4.00 -7.96 -0.13
N ILE A 62 3.80 -8.74 -1.20
CA ILE A 62 2.45 -9.26 -1.55
C ILE A 62 1.90 -10.17 -0.45
N ILE A 63 2.72 -11.10 0.04
CA ILE A 63 2.30 -12.04 1.08
C ILE A 63 2.05 -11.29 2.39
N GLU A 64 2.89 -10.31 2.75
CA GLU A 64 2.68 -9.47 3.92
C GLU A 64 1.39 -8.66 3.84
N HIS A 65 1.10 -8.03 2.71
CA HIS A 65 -0.18 -7.33 2.50
C HIS A 65 -1.39 -8.25 2.66
N LYS A 66 -1.31 -9.49 2.15
CA LYS A 66 -2.39 -10.49 2.34
C LYS A 66 -2.57 -10.87 3.80
N ARG A 67 -1.46 -11.11 4.52
CA ARG A 67 -1.48 -11.43 5.96
C ARG A 67 -2.03 -10.27 6.79
N LEU A 68 -1.62 -9.03 6.46
CA LEU A 68 -2.13 -7.80 7.08
C LEU A 68 -3.61 -7.63 6.83
N ALA A 69 -4.09 -7.81 5.59
CA ALA A 69 -5.51 -7.71 5.26
C ALA A 69 -6.36 -8.68 6.09
N HIS A 70 -5.94 -9.95 6.20
CA HIS A 70 -6.64 -10.94 7.01
C HIS A 70 -6.61 -10.61 8.52
N ALA A 71 -5.47 -10.14 9.04
CA ALA A 71 -5.36 -9.72 10.45
C ALA A 71 -6.25 -8.50 10.76
N LEU A 72 -6.40 -7.57 9.81
CA LEU A 72 -7.27 -6.42 9.92
C LEU A 72 -8.75 -6.82 9.90
N GLU A 73 -9.14 -7.75 9.03
CA GLU A 73 -10.50 -8.29 8.98
C GLU A 73 -10.90 -8.93 10.32
N ILE A 74 -10.02 -9.77 10.89
CA ILE A 74 -10.23 -10.35 12.22
C ILE A 74 -10.35 -9.26 13.29
N SER A 75 -9.48 -8.26 13.25
CA SER A 75 -9.49 -7.16 14.23
C SER A 75 -10.78 -6.35 14.15
N GLN A 76 -11.26 -6.06 12.94
CA GLN A 76 -12.53 -5.37 12.71
C GLN A 76 -13.73 -6.17 13.21
N ALA A 77 -13.73 -7.50 13.04
CA ALA A 77 -14.79 -8.36 13.56
C ALA A 77 -14.83 -8.39 15.10
N LEU A 78 -13.68 -8.25 15.77
CA LEU A 78 -13.57 -8.24 17.23
C LEU A 78 -13.75 -6.84 17.85
N GLN A 79 -13.53 -5.78 17.07
CA GLN A 79 -13.73 -4.38 17.47
C GLN A 79 -15.13 -4.09 18.07
N PRO A 80 -16.26 -4.48 17.44
CA PRO A 80 -17.59 -4.19 17.97
C PRO A 80 -17.85 -4.86 19.33
N GLN A 81 -17.28 -6.04 19.59
CA GLN A 81 -17.38 -6.70 20.89
C GLN A 81 -16.64 -5.90 21.99
N ARG A 82 -15.51 -5.28 21.64
CA ARG A 82 -14.73 -4.42 22.55
C ARG A 82 -15.40 -3.06 22.76
N ASP A 83 -15.92 -2.46 21.70
CA ASP A 83 -16.59 -1.16 21.76
C ASP A 83 -17.87 -1.24 22.58
N ASN A 84 -18.65 -2.32 22.45
CA ASN A 84 -19.84 -2.56 23.26
C ASN A 84 -19.49 -2.68 24.77
N ARG A 85 -18.32 -3.24 25.10
CA ARG A 85 -17.80 -3.29 26.48
C ARG A 85 -17.34 -1.93 27.01
N ARG A 86 -16.90 -1.01 26.13
CA ARG A 86 -16.51 0.37 26.52
C ARG A 86 -17.71 1.29 26.76
N ILE A 87 -18.86 1.04 26.13
CA ILE A 87 -20.09 1.82 26.38
C ILE A 87 -20.56 1.68 27.84
N GLY A 88 -20.26 0.57 28.51
CA GLY A 88 -20.54 0.35 29.95
C GLY A 88 -19.51 0.91 30.94
N VAL A 89 -18.30 1.28 30.48
CA VAL A 89 -17.23 1.86 31.33
C VAL A 89 -16.83 3.22 30.77
N ARG A 90 -17.80 4.12 30.62
CA ARG A 90 -17.51 5.55 30.53
C ARG A 90 -17.07 5.98 31.93
N ARG A 91 -15.76 6.04 32.19
CA ARG A 91 -15.19 6.63 33.40
C ARG A 91 -15.67 8.08 33.53
N SER A 92 -16.78 8.26 34.23
CA SER A 92 -17.10 9.53 34.87
C SER A 92 -16.07 9.76 35.97
N GLY A 93 -15.54 10.98 36.05
CA GLY A 93 -14.73 11.41 37.18
C GLY A 93 -13.22 11.48 36.95
N ARG A 94 -12.76 12.36 36.05
CA ARG A 94 -11.62 13.21 36.41
C ARG A 94 -12.14 14.28 37.37
N LYS A 95 -12.22 13.96 38.67
CA LYS A 95 -12.29 15.00 39.71
C LYS A 95 -10.90 15.62 39.81
N LEU A 96 -10.63 16.64 39.02
CA LEU A 96 -9.65 17.67 39.40
C LEU A 96 -10.30 18.50 40.51
N VAL A 97 -10.11 18.09 41.76
CA VAL A 97 -10.40 18.98 42.89
C VAL A 97 -9.16 19.85 43.08
N CYS A 98 -9.19 21.03 42.46
CA CYS A 98 -8.29 22.11 42.81
C CYS A 98 -8.74 22.67 44.17
N LEU A 99 -7.89 22.58 45.20
CA LEU A 99 -8.18 23.08 46.53
C LEU A 99 -8.14 24.63 46.53
N ALA A 100 -9.27 25.28 46.27
CA ALA A 100 -9.37 26.74 46.38
C ALA A 100 -9.41 27.15 47.86
N ARG A 101 -8.27 27.59 48.39
CA ARG A 101 -8.20 28.31 49.67
C ARG A 101 -8.96 29.63 49.53
N ARG A 102 -10.09 29.80 50.22
CA ARG A 102 -10.68 31.13 50.43
C ARG A 102 -10.20 31.69 51.75
N SER A 103 -9.41 32.76 51.67
CA SER A 103 -9.07 33.64 52.77
C SER A 103 -10.22 34.62 53.06
N SER A 104 -10.45 34.85 54.36
CA SER A 104 -10.91 36.11 54.98
C SER A 104 -12.35 36.62 54.73
N ALA A 105 -13.17 36.63 55.79
CA ALA A 105 -13.57 37.86 56.52
C ALA A 105 -14.96 37.75 57.21
N LYS A 106 -14.93 37.55 58.53
CA LYS A 106 -15.71 38.22 59.60
C LYS A 106 -17.06 38.88 59.23
N SER A 107 -18.17 38.35 59.75
CA SER A 107 -19.21 39.18 60.41
C SER A 107 -20.08 38.36 61.37
N ARG A 108 -20.31 38.93 62.56
CA ARG A 108 -21.07 38.40 63.70
C ARG A 108 -22.45 39.04 63.73
N ARG A 109 -23.48 38.27 64.10
CA ARG A 109 -24.51 38.52 65.16
C ARG A 109 -25.62 37.45 65.01
N ARG A 110 -25.87 36.59 66.02
CA ARG A 110 -26.78 36.78 67.19
C ARG A 110 -28.19 37.23 66.73
N MET A 111 -29.32 36.69 67.15
CA MET A 111 -29.69 35.72 68.20
C MET A 111 -31.21 35.47 68.09
N LEU A 112 -31.65 34.27 68.48
CA LEU A 112 -32.88 33.91 69.23
C LEU A 112 -34.33 34.08 68.69
N SER A 113 -35.12 33.07 69.11
CA SER A 113 -36.55 33.07 69.50
C SER A 113 -37.56 32.77 68.39
N LYS A 114 -38.57 31.90 68.58
CA LYS A 114 -39.25 31.38 69.77
C LYS A 114 -39.47 29.86 69.68
#